data_AF-A0A924BWL7-F1
#
_entry.id   AF-A0A924BWL7-F1
#
_cell.length_a   1.000
_cell.length_b   1.000
_cell.length_c   1.000
_cell.angle_alpha   90.00
_cell.angle_beta   90.00
_cell.angle_gamma   90.00
#
_symmetry.space_group_name_H-M   'P 1'
#
loop_
_entity.id
_entity.type
_entity.pdbx_description
1 polymer ?
#
loop_
_entity_poly.entity_id
_entity_poly.type
_entity_poly.pdbx_seq_one_letter_code
_entity_poly.pdbx_strand_id
1 'polypeptide(L)'
;LLDGLGLDAMLGDGGAVRGFLSFVAALLGVWLLFRIVALAVLQLFADEVVEAVEARHYPEIAARARPLGLHREAGLALRSTLRSLGWNLAALPVALVLIVTGVGPLLVFAAVNAMLLGRELTETVRVRHRDERGVPLPDLLFATRFVLGGICVALLTVPFVNLLAPVIGAAMATHLVHRRRAV
;
A
#
# COMPACT_ATOMS: atom_id res chain seq x y z
N LEU A 1 2.26 63.29 9.76
CA LEU A 1 1.27 62.76 10.72
C LEU A 1 0.84 61.31 10.41
N LEU A 2 1.51 60.59 9.48
CA LEU A 2 1.20 59.19 9.17
C LEU A 2 2.45 58.28 9.03
N ASP A 3 3.66 58.76 9.32
CA ASP A 3 4.90 57.95 9.26
C ASP A 3 5.29 57.30 10.62
N GLY A 4 4.45 57.45 11.65
CA GLY A 4 4.81 57.13 13.04
C GLY A 4 4.19 55.86 13.61
N LEU A 5 3.42 55.09 12.84
CA LEU A 5 2.66 53.94 13.36
C LEU A 5 3.23 52.56 12.97
N GLY A 6 4.33 52.49 12.22
CA GLY A 6 4.99 51.22 11.90
C GLY A 6 4.11 50.21 11.13
N LEU A 7 2.98 50.67 10.58
CA LEU A 7 2.00 49.84 9.88
C LEU A 7 2.51 49.42 8.49
N ASP A 8 3.41 50.20 7.90
CA ASP A 8 4.02 49.94 6.59
C ASP A 8 5.00 48.74 6.66
N ALA A 9 5.62 48.53 7.82
CA ALA A 9 6.49 47.40 8.11
C ALA A 9 5.71 46.13 8.49
N MET A 10 4.48 46.26 9.00
CA MET A 10 3.57 45.13 9.26
C MET A 10 2.78 44.70 8.00
N LEU A 11 2.58 45.61 7.04
CA LEU A 11 1.82 45.39 5.80
C LEU A 11 2.69 45.19 4.55
N GLY A 12 4.01 45.09 4.72
CA GLY A 12 4.92 44.71 3.64
C GLY A 12 4.65 43.27 3.19
N ASP A 13 4.10 43.14 1.98
CA ASP A 13 3.63 41.95 1.24
C ASP A 13 4.41 40.63 1.43
N GLY A 14 5.66 40.67 1.89
CA GLY A 14 6.47 39.50 2.21
C GLY A 14 6.28 38.90 3.62
N GLY A 15 5.84 39.67 4.62
CA GLY A 15 5.77 39.23 6.01
C GLY A 15 4.64 38.23 6.29
N ALA A 16 3.43 38.56 5.87
CA ALA A 16 2.26 37.69 5.98
C ALA A 16 2.42 36.43 5.12
N VAL A 17 2.93 36.58 3.89
CA VAL A 17 3.20 35.45 2.98
C VAL A 17 4.28 34.53 3.56
N ARG A 18 5.38 35.08 4.10
CA ARG A 18 6.42 34.26 4.79
C ARG A 18 5.87 33.58 6.04
N GLY A 19 5.04 34.25 6.83
CA GLY A 19 4.40 33.67 8.01
C GLY A 19 3.49 32.49 7.65
N PHE A 20 2.65 32.67 6.63
CA PHE A 20 1.78 31.62 6.10
C PHE A 20 2.58 30.44 5.53
N LEU A 21 3.59 30.70 4.70
CA LEU A 21 4.48 29.67 4.15
C LEU A 21 5.20 28.90 5.26
N SER A 22 5.68 29.58 6.30
CA SER A 22 6.36 28.95 7.44
C SER A 22 5.40 28.09 8.26
N PHE A 23 4.16 28.54 8.47
CA PHE A 23 3.12 27.76 9.13
C PHE A 23 2.75 26.50 8.35
N VAL A 24 2.52 26.63 7.04
CA VAL A 24 2.24 25.48 6.16
C VAL A 24 3.42 24.51 6.14
N ALA A 25 4.65 25.02 6.03
CA ALA A 25 5.86 24.19 6.08
C ALA A 25 6.01 23.46 7.41
N ALA A 26 5.73 24.12 8.54
CA ALA A 26 5.76 23.49 9.86
C ALA A 26 4.69 22.41 9.99
N LEU A 27 3.46 22.67 9.53
CA LEU A 27 2.36 21.70 9.57
C LEU A 27 2.66 20.47 8.71
N LEU A 28 3.16 20.69 7.48
CA LEU A 28 3.61 19.62 6.60
C LEU A 28 4.79 18.86 7.21
N GLY A 29 5.72 19.55 7.86
CA GLY A 29 6.85 18.97 8.57
C GLY A 29 6.43 18.05 9.71
N VAL A 30 5.53 18.51 10.58
CA VAL A 30 4.97 17.69 11.68
C VAL A 30 4.19 16.51 11.12
N TRP A 31 3.36 16.73 10.11
CA TRP A 31 2.58 15.67 9.47
C TRP A 31 3.48 14.60 8.84
N LEU A 32 4.52 15.00 8.11
CA LEU A 32 5.49 14.10 7.49
C LEU A 32 6.34 13.37 8.54
N LEU A 33 6.81 14.07 9.57
CA LEU A 33 7.58 13.47 10.66
C LEU A 33 6.75 12.39 11.37
N PHE A 34 5.50 12.72 11.72
CA PHE A 34 4.57 11.75 12.29
C PHE A 34 4.38 10.54 11.35
N ARG A 35 4.17 10.77 10.05
CA ARG A 35 4.01 9.71 9.04
C ARG A 35 5.25 8.79 8.99
N ILE A 36 6.45 9.36 8.98
CA ILE A 36 7.71 8.61 8.93
C ILE A 36 7.89 7.78 10.20
N VAL A 37 7.70 8.38 11.38
CA VAL A 37 7.83 7.66 12.66
C VAL A 37 6.79 6.55 12.76
N ALA A 38 5.53 6.82 12.39
CA ALA A 38 4.47 5.82 12.39
C ALA A 38 4.79 4.64 11.45
N LEU A 39 5.34 4.90 10.25
CA LEU A 39 5.78 3.85 9.34
C LEU A 39 6.96 3.06 9.88
N ALA A 40 7.94 3.71 10.51
CA ALA A 40 9.07 3.02 11.12
C ALA A 40 8.62 2.09 12.27
N VAL A 41 7.74 2.58 13.14
CA VAL A 41 7.12 1.80 14.22
C VAL A 41 6.33 0.64 13.64
N LEU A 42 5.47 0.89 12.64
CA LEU A 42 4.68 -0.16 12.00
C LEU A 42 5.58 -1.24 11.39
N GLN A 43 6.67 -0.87 10.72
CA GLN A 43 7.60 -1.83 10.12
C GLN A 43 8.35 -2.66 11.17
N LEU A 44 8.72 -2.08 12.30
CA LEU A 44 9.33 -2.81 13.42
C LEU A 44 8.38 -3.86 14.01
N PHE A 45 7.11 -3.51 14.18
CA PHE A 45 6.11 -4.41 14.77
C PHE A 45 5.39 -5.30 13.74
N ALA A 46 5.54 -5.05 12.44
CA ALA A 46 4.84 -5.81 11.39
C ALA A 46 5.25 -7.30 11.41
N ASP A 47 6.56 -7.58 11.48
CA ASP A 47 7.07 -8.94 11.53
C ASP A 47 6.67 -9.63 12.86
N GLU A 48 6.74 -8.92 13.98
CA GLU A 48 6.32 -9.42 15.30
C GLU A 48 4.82 -9.75 15.37
N VAL A 49 3.96 -8.91 14.77
CA VAL A 49 2.51 -9.16 14.71
C VAL A 49 2.21 -10.36 13.83
N VAL A 50 2.89 -10.51 12.69
CA VAL A 50 2.75 -11.68 11.82
C VAL A 50 3.17 -12.95 12.54
N GLU A 51 4.33 -12.94 13.20
CA GLU A 51 4.83 -14.08 13.98
C GLU A 51 3.88 -14.43 15.14
N ALA A 52 3.36 -13.42 15.86
CA ALA A 52 2.39 -13.63 16.93
C ALA A 52 1.04 -14.18 16.44
N VAL A 53 0.56 -13.76 15.26
CA VAL A 53 -0.68 -14.27 14.67
C VAL A 53 -0.50 -15.69 14.16
N GLU A 54 0.62 -16.00 13.49
CA GLU A 54 0.97 -17.34 13.02
C GLU A 54 1.14 -18.32 14.19
N ALA A 55 1.85 -17.91 15.25
CA ALA A 55 2.01 -18.70 16.46
C ALA A 55 0.66 -19.02 17.14
N ARG A 56 -0.31 -18.10 17.05
CA ARG A 56 -1.60 -18.24 17.71
C ARG A 56 -2.67 -18.99 16.90
N HIS A 57 -2.69 -18.85 15.58
CA HIS A 57 -3.76 -19.41 14.75
C HIS A 57 -3.30 -20.56 13.84
N TYR A 58 -2.00 -20.68 13.54
CA TYR A 58 -1.46 -21.69 12.62
C TYR A 58 -0.10 -22.25 13.08
N PRO A 59 -0.02 -22.85 14.28
CA PRO A 59 1.24 -23.31 14.87
C PRO A 59 2.00 -24.34 14.00
N GLU A 60 1.30 -25.13 13.18
CA GLU A 60 1.92 -26.11 12.28
C GLU A 60 2.50 -25.51 10.98
N ILE A 61 2.11 -24.27 10.65
CA ILE A 61 2.52 -23.57 9.42
C ILE A 61 3.77 -22.71 9.68
N ALA A 62 3.88 -22.09 10.87
CA ALA A 62 5.04 -21.30 11.29
C ALA A 62 6.36 -22.10 11.19
N ALA A 63 6.33 -23.40 11.48
CA ALA A 63 7.50 -24.28 11.40
C ALA A 63 8.02 -24.54 9.98
N ARG A 64 7.24 -24.22 8.93
CA ARG A 64 7.59 -24.50 7.52
C ARG A 64 7.96 -23.26 6.71
N ALA A 65 7.87 -22.05 7.28
CA ALA A 65 8.26 -20.82 6.62
C ALA A 65 9.77 -20.83 6.37
N ARG A 66 10.19 -20.95 5.11
CA ARG A 66 11.60 -20.80 4.71
C ARG A 66 11.83 -19.40 4.16
N PRO A 67 12.79 -18.62 4.70
CA PRO A 67 13.15 -17.35 4.10
C PRO A 67 13.62 -17.56 2.66
N LEU A 68 13.13 -16.72 1.75
CA LEU A 68 13.58 -16.74 0.36
C LEU A 68 14.98 -16.13 0.34
N GLY A 69 15.91 -16.70 -0.43
CA GLY A 69 17.24 -16.10 -0.58
C GLY A 69 17.14 -14.71 -1.22
N LEU A 70 17.95 -13.75 -0.75
CA LEU A 70 17.93 -12.33 -1.15
C LEU A 70 17.83 -12.12 -2.68
N HIS A 71 18.56 -12.92 -3.47
CA HIS A 71 18.53 -12.83 -4.94
C HIS A 71 17.17 -13.19 -5.55
N ARG A 72 16.45 -14.17 -4.96
CA ARG A 72 15.12 -14.56 -5.44
C ARG A 72 14.10 -13.49 -5.07
N GLU A 73 14.19 -12.91 -3.89
CA GLU A 73 13.33 -11.80 -3.45
C GLU A 73 13.50 -10.58 -4.36
N ALA A 74 14.75 -10.19 -4.64
CA ALA A 74 15.05 -9.09 -5.56
C ALA A 74 14.47 -9.35 -6.97
N GLY A 75 14.59 -10.57 -7.49
CA GLY A 75 14.03 -10.94 -8.79
C GLY A 75 12.50 -10.92 -8.83
N LEU A 76 11.83 -11.35 -7.75
CA LEU A 76 10.38 -11.26 -7.61
C LEU A 76 9.91 -9.80 -7.52
N ALA A 77 10.59 -8.98 -6.71
CA ALA A 77 10.31 -7.56 -6.57
C ALA A 77 10.45 -6.84 -7.91
N LEU A 78 11.56 -7.05 -8.64
CA LEU A 78 11.79 -6.42 -9.94
C LEU A 78 10.70 -6.78 -10.96
N ARG A 79 10.31 -8.05 -11.03
CA ARG A 79 9.21 -8.49 -11.91
C ARG A 79 7.87 -7.87 -11.52
N SER A 80 7.61 -7.72 -10.22
CA SER A 80 6.39 -7.05 -9.72
C SER A 80 6.38 -5.59 -10.15
N THR A 81 7.49 -4.89 -9.94
CA THR A 81 7.66 -3.48 -10.32
C THR A 81 7.50 -3.26 -11.83
N LEU A 82 8.16 -4.06 -12.66
CA LEU A 82 8.05 -3.94 -14.12
C LEU A 82 6.63 -4.22 -14.61
N ARG A 83 5.95 -5.20 -14.02
CA ARG A 83 4.55 -5.48 -14.33
C ARG A 83 3.65 -4.31 -13.93
N SER A 84 3.83 -3.77 -12.72
CA SER A 84 3.08 -2.61 -12.24
C SER A 84 3.26 -1.42 -13.17
N LEU A 85 4.51 -1.13 -13.55
CA LEU A 85 4.82 -0.06 -14.49
C LEU A 85 4.14 -0.28 -15.85
N GLY A 86 4.23 -1.49 -16.40
CA GLY A 86 3.61 -1.84 -17.68
C GLY A 86 2.08 -1.65 -17.67
N TRP A 87 1.40 -2.13 -16.62
CA TRP A 87 -0.04 -1.97 -16.49
C TRP A 87 -0.46 -0.51 -16.27
N ASN A 88 0.28 0.26 -15.48
CA ASN A 88 0.00 1.69 -15.30
C ASN A 88 0.22 2.46 -16.60
N LEU A 89 1.25 2.13 -17.37
CA LEU A 89 1.51 2.75 -18.67
C LEU A 89 0.40 2.41 -19.69
N ALA A 90 -0.07 1.16 -19.70
CA ALA A 90 -1.20 0.74 -20.53
C ALA A 90 -2.54 1.38 -20.10
N ALA A 91 -2.67 1.74 -18.82
CA ALA A 91 -3.85 2.40 -18.28
C ALA A 91 -3.94 3.89 -18.66
N LEU A 92 -2.80 4.56 -18.92
CA LEU A 92 -2.75 5.97 -19.28
C LEU A 92 -3.61 6.38 -20.49
N PRO A 93 -3.57 5.72 -21.66
CA PRO A 93 -4.42 6.10 -22.79
C PRO A 93 -5.91 6.02 -22.45
N VAL A 94 -6.31 4.98 -21.70
CA VAL A 94 -7.69 4.80 -21.25
C VAL A 94 -8.08 5.90 -20.25
N ALA A 95 -7.22 6.17 -19.28
CA ALA A 95 -7.42 7.25 -18.30
C ALA A 95 -7.52 8.62 -18.99
N LEU A 96 -6.71 8.88 -20.03
CA LEU A 96 -6.73 10.14 -20.77
C LEU A 96 -8.05 10.35 -21.51
N VAL A 97 -8.59 9.31 -22.16
CA VAL A 97 -9.92 9.39 -22.79
C VAL A 97 -11.01 9.65 -21.76
N LEU A 98 -10.91 9.00 -20.60
CA LEU A 98 -11.87 9.10 -19.52
C LEU A 98 -11.73 10.36 -18.64
N ILE A 99 -10.73 11.20 -18.89
CA ILE A 99 -10.47 12.43 -18.10
C ILE A 99 -11.68 13.38 -18.09
N VAL A 100 -12.44 13.39 -19.20
CA VAL A 100 -13.65 14.21 -19.38
C VAL A 100 -14.74 13.92 -18.35
N THR A 101 -14.72 12.73 -17.74
CA THR A 101 -15.68 12.32 -16.72
C THR A 101 -15.32 12.82 -15.32
N GLY A 102 -14.13 13.40 -15.12
CA GLY A 102 -13.60 13.85 -13.82
C GLY A 102 -13.14 12.71 -12.89
N VAL A 103 -13.90 11.62 -12.82
CA VAL A 103 -13.60 10.44 -11.97
C VAL A 103 -12.97 9.28 -12.73
N GLY A 104 -13.00 9.31 -14.06
CA GLY A 104 -12.55 8.23 -14.92
C GLY A 104 -11.10 7.78 -14.70
N PRO A 105 -10.10 8.68 -14.66
CA PRO A 105 -8.74 8.32 -14.33
C PRO A 105 -8.63 7.62 -12.97
N LEU A 106 -9.32 8.14 -11.96
CA LEU A 106 -9.34 7.55 -10.61
C LEU A 106 -9.84 6.10 -10.65
N LEU A 107 -10.95 5.83 -11.34
CA LEU A 107 -11.52 4.48 -11.46
C LEU A 107 -10.59 3.53 -12.23
N VAL A 108 -9.99 4.00 -13.32
CA VAL A 108 -9.05 3.22 -14.14
C VAL A 108 -7.84 2.80 -13.31
N PHE A 109 -7.18 3.77 -12.65
CA PHE A 109 -6.03 3.47 -11.80
C PHE A 109 -6.42 2.64 -10.58
N ALA A 110 -7.56 2.89 -9.95
CA ALA A 110 -8.05 2.07 -8.84
C ALA A 110 -8.26 0.61 -9.26
N ALA A 111 -8.86 0.36 -10.42
CA ALA A 111 -9.09 -1.00 -10.95
C ALA A 111 -7.77 -1.72 -11.27
N VAL A 112 -6.82 -1.03 -11.89
CA VAL A 112 -5.48 -1.58 -12.19
C VAL A 112 -4.75 -1.92 -10.90
N ASN A 113 -4.74 -1.01 -9.92
CA ASN A 113 -4.11 -1.24 -8.62
C ASN A 113 -4.80 -2.37 -7.86
N ALA A 114 -6.13 -2.48 -7.91
CA ALA A 114 -6.87 -3.57 -7.28
C ALA A 114 -6.44 -4.94 -7.85
N MET A 115 -6.32 -5.06 -9.17
CA MET A 115 -5.87 -6.31 -9.79
C MET A 115 -4.41 -6.64 -9.43
N LEU A 116 -3.52 -5.65 -9.50
CA LEU A 116 -2.10 -5.83 -9.19
C LEU A 116 -1.89 -6.24 -7.73
N LEU A 117 -2.50 -5.50 -6.80
CA LEU A 117 -2.36 -5.73 -5.37
C LEU A 117 -2.95 -7.08 -4.95
N GLY A 118 -4.14 -7.43 -5.46
CA GLY A 118 -4.74 -8.74 -5.21
C GLY A 118 -3.86 -9.90 -5.70
N ARG A 119 -3.23 -9.75 -6.86
CA ARG A 119 -2.26 -10.73 -7.39
C ARG A 119 -1.00 -10.81 -6.52
N GLU A 120 -0.44 -9.69 -6.11
CA GLU A 120 0.80 -9.63 -5.31
C GLU A 120 0.60 -10.25 -3.91
N LEU A 121 -0.50 -9.92 -3.24
CA LEU A 121 -0.87 -10.51 -1.96
C LEU A 121 -1.02 -12.05 -2.07
N THR A 122 -1.73 -12.50 -3.11
CA THR A 122 -1.92 -13.93 -3.39
C THR A 122 -0.59 -14.63 -3.64
N GLU A 123 0.28 -14.06 -4.47
CA GLU A 123 1.55 -14.68 -4.85
C GLU A 123 2.51 -14.79 -3.66
N THR A 124 2.54 -13.78 -2.80
CA THR A 124 3.39 -13.78 -1.59
C THR A 124 3.06 -14.96 -0.68
N VAL A 125 1.76 -15.24 -0.49
CA VAL A 125 1.31 -16.41 0.29
C VAL A 125 1.65 -17.71 -0.42
N ARG A 126 1.36 -17.81 -1.73
CA ARG A 126 1.56 -19.04 -2.54
C ARG A 126 3.01 -19.46 -2.66
N VAL A 127 3.94 -18.51 -2.72
CA VAL A 127 5.37 -18.81 -2.86
C VAL A 127 5.98 -19.26 -1.54
N ARG A 128 5.52 -18.68 -0.42
CA ARG A 128 5.95 -19.05 0.94
C ARG A 128 5.38 -20.39 1.38
N HIS A 129 4.16 -20.72 0.96
CA HIS A 129 3.48 -21.95 1.34
C HIS A 129 3.43 -22.89 0.14
N ARG A 130 4.24 -23.95 0.19
CA ARG A 130 4.20 -25.05 -0.78
C ARG A 130 3.40 -26.21 -0.21
N ASP A 131 2.76 -26.97 -1.08
CA ASP A 131 2.13 -28.23 -0.71
C ASP A 131 3.20 -29.27 -0.29
N GLU A 132 2.76 -30.44 0.16
CA GLU A 132 3.64 -31.53 0.64
C GLU A 132 4.61 -32.03 -0.45
N ARG A 133 4.34 -31.71 -1.72
CA ARG A 133 5.16 -32.08 -2.89
C ARG A 133 6.08 -30.94 -3.34
N GLY A 134 6.10 -29.81 -2.61
CA GLY A 134 6.92 -28.65 -2.95
C GLY A 134 6.35 -27.77 -4.08
N VAL A 135 5.09 -27.97 -4.47
CA VAL A 135 4.40 -27.19 -5.51
C VAL A 135 3.74 -25.97 -4.84
N PRO A 136 3.85 -24.76 -5.43
CA PRO A 136 3.12 -23.59 -4.92
C PRO A 136 1.61 -23.85 -4.86
N LEU A 137 0.95 -23.26 -3.86
CA LEU A 137 -0.50 -23.43 -3.72
C LEU A 137 -1.28 -23.02 -4.97
N PRO A 138 -2.48 -23.57 -5.18
CA PRO A 138 -3.28 -23.26 -6.35
C PRO A 138 -3.61 -21.76 -6.41
N ASP A 139 -3.72 -21.24 -7.63
CA ASP A 139 -3.95 -19.81 -7.82
C ASP A 139 -5.40 -19.39 -7.58
N LEU A 140 -5.61 -18.14 -7.17
CA LEU A 140 -6.96 -17.57 -7.02
C LEU A 140 -7.54 -17.14 -8.37
N LEU A 141 -8.87 -17.21 -8.48
CA LEU A 141 -9.60 -16.71 -9.64
C LEU A 141 -9.38 -15.20 -9.81
N PHE A 142 -9.45 -14.73 -11.06
CA PHE A 142 -9.30 -13.32 -11.41
C PHE A 142 -10.25 -12.41 -10.59
N ALA A 143 -11.53 -12.76 -10.53
CA ALA A 143 -12.53 -12.00 -9.80
C ALA A 143 -12.21 -11.94 -8.29
N THR A 144 -11.75 -13.05 -7.71
CA THR A 144 -11.38 -13.11 -6.29
C THR A 144 -10.19 -12.20 -5.99
N ARG A 145 -9.19 -12.17 -6.87
CA ARG A 145 -8.04 -11.26 -6.76
C ARG A 145 -8.45 -9.81 -6.91
N PHE A 146 -9.31 -9.51 -7.88
CA PHE A 146 -9.82 -8.18 -8.08
C PHE A 146 -10.54 -7.65 -6.83
N VAL A 147 -11.43 -8.46 -6.24
CA VAL A 147 -12.15 -8.09 -5.01
C VAL A 147 -11.19 -7.94 -3.83
N LEU A 148 -10.27 -8.88 -3.64
CA LEU A 148 -9.26 -8.82 -2.58
C LEU A 148 -8.46 -7.51 -2.65
N GLY A 149 -7.87 -7.21 -3.81
CA GLY A 149 -7.10 -5.99 -3.97
C GLY A 149 -7.96 -4.73 -4.01
N GLY A 150 -9.21 -4.81 -4.46
CA GLY A 150 -10.17 -3.71 -4.43
C GLY A 150 -10.52 -3.29 -3.00
N ILE A 151 -10.75 -4.26 -2.11
CA ILE A 151 -10.91 -4.00 -0.67
C ILE A 151 -9.65 -3.31 -0.12
N CYS A 152 -8.46 -3.80 -0.44
CA CYS A 152 -7.22 -3.19 0.02
C CYS A 152 -7.02 -1.76 -0.50
N VAL A 153 -7.30 -1.50 -1.79
CA VAL A 153 -7.24 -0.15 -2.39
C VAL A 153 -8.22 0.80 -1.68
N ALA A 154 -9.43 0.34 -1.38
CA ALA A 154 -10.41 1.12 -0.63
C ALA A 154 -9.91 1.45 0.80
N LEU A 155 -9.39 0.45 1.52
CA LEU A 155 -8.83 0.63 2.87
C LEU A 155 -7.63 1.60 2.87
N LEU A 156 -6.77 1.52 1.85
CA LEU A 156 -5.61 2.41 1.71
C LEU A 156 -6.00 3.88 1.47
N THR A 157 -7.19 4.12 0.91
CA THR A 157 -7.72 5.46 0.65
C THR A 157 -8.19 6.15 1.94
N VAL A 158 -8.54 5.38 2.97
CA VAL A 158 -9.05 5.92 4.25
C VAL A 158 -7.86 6.22 5.19
N PRO A 159 -7.68 7.48 5.65
CA PRO A 159 -6.67 7.81 6.64
C PRO A 159 -6.80 6.96 7.91
N PHE A 160 -5.68 6.68 8.59
CA PHE A 160 -5.56 5.78 9.75
C PHE A 160 -5.87 4.30 9.47
N VAL A 161 -6.95 4.00 8.75
CA VAL A 161 -7.30 2.63 8.31
C VAL A 161 -6.26 2.09 7.34
N ASN A 162 -5.61 2.95 6.55
CA ASN A 162 -4.52 2.56 5.65
C ASN A 162 -3.33 1.87 6.34
N LEU A 163 -3.16 2.05 7.65
CA LEU A 163 -2.15 1.34 8.45
C LEU A 163 -2.50 -0.14 8.65
N LEU A 164 -3.80 -0.46 8.70
CA LEU A 164 -4.30 -1.83 8.85
C LEU A 164 -4.45 -2.54 7.52
N ALA A 165 -4.55 -1.80 6.41
CA ALA A 165 -4.79 -2.37 5.09
C ALA A 165 -3.79 -3.48 4.69
N PRO A 166 -2.46 -3.36 4.93
CA PRO A 166 -1.52 -4.44 4.63
C PRO A 166 -1.77 -5.71 5.46
N VAL A 167 -2.07 -5.54 6.76
CA VAL A 167 -2.34 -6.65 7.68
C VAL A 167 -3.62 -7.38 7.28
N ILE A 168 -4.70 -6.64 7.03
CA ILE A 168 -5.98 -7.20 6.60
C ILE A 168 -5.82 -7.86 5.22
N GLY A 169 -5.10 -7.22 4.29
CA GLY A 169 -4.83 -7.78 2.97
C GLY A 169 -4.08 -9.11 3.02
N ALA A 170 -3.02 -9.19 3.83
CA ALA A 170 -2.26 -10.43 4.03
C ALA A 170 -3.13 -11.53 4.66
N ALA A 171 -3.89 -11.21 5.72
CA ALA A 171 -4.78 -12.17 6.38
C ALA A 171 -5.86 -12.71 5.43
N MET A 172 -6.52 -11.84 4.66
CA MET A 172 -7.51 -12.24 3.67
C MET A 172 -6.90 -13.14 2.58
N ALA A 173 -5.72 -12.78 2.06
CA ALA A 173 -5.03 -13.58 1.06
C ALA A 173 -4.67 -14.97 1.59
N THR A 174 -4.14 -15.05 2.81
CA THR A 174 -3.82 -16.32 3.49
C THR A 174 -5.05 -17.20 3.60
N HIS A 175 -6.17 -16.67 4.10
CA HIS A 175 -7.39 -17.45 4.27
C HIS A 175 -7.97 -17.93 2.93
N LEU A 176 -8.02 -17.07 1.91
CA LEU A 176 -8.53 -17.42 0.58
C LEU A 176 -7.70 -18.50 -0.11
N VAL A 177 -6.37 -18.38 -0.07
CA VAL A 177 -5.46 -19.34 -0.70
C VAL A 177 -5.55 -20.71 -0.01
N HIS A 178 -5.59 -20.74 1.33
CA HIS A 178 -5.71 -22.00 2.07
C HIS A 178 -7.08 -22.65 1.89
N ARG A 179 -8.17 -21.86 1.87
CA ARG A 179 -9.51 -22.38 1.59
C ARG A 179 -9.61 -23.01 0.20
N ARG A 180 -8.92 -22.45 -0.79
CA ARG A 180 -8.87 -22.99 -2.16
C ARG A 180 -7.97 -24.22 -2.33
N ARG A 181 -7.13 -24.55 -1.33
CA ARG A 181 -6.36 -25.81 -1.25
C ARG A 181 -7.20 -26.96 -0.70
N ALA A 182 -8.12 -26.65 0.23
CA ALA A 182 -8.97 -27.64 0.88
C ALA A 182 -10.11 -28.17 -0.02
N VAL A 183 -10.33 -27.53 -1.16
CA VAL A 183 -11.27 -27.92 -2.22
C VAL A 183 -10.48 -28.54 -3.37
#